data_AF-A0A363N1H2-F1
#
_entry.id   AF-A0A363N1H2-F1
#
_cell.length_a   1.000
_cell.length_b   1.000
_cell.length_c   1.000
_cell.angle_alpha   90.00
_cell.angle_beta   90.00
_cell.angle_gamma   90.00
#
_symmetry.space_group_name_H-M   'P 1'
#
loop_
_entity.id
_entity.type
_entity.pdbx_description
1 polymer ?
#
loop_
_entity_poly.entity_id
_entity_poly.type
_entity_poly.pdbx_seq_one_letter_code
_entity_poly.pdbx_strand_id
1 'polypeptide(L)'
;MKKSNRKELNWEQTERLVSLALEERNPFEIIKKEFGLEEKEVLEIMKKKMPLEKFEMWKKKAIANKPKPKPIKIDDFDEDLDGKYYIKNKFD
;
A
#
# COMPACT_ATOMS: atom_id res chain seq x y z
N MET A 1 9.47 -15.79 -4.93
CA MET A 1 8.34 -16.12 -5.83
C MET A 1 7.04 -15.66 -5.17
N LYS A 2 6.51 -14.48 -5.51
CA LYS A 2 5.18 -14.09 -5.04
C LYS A 2 4.16 -14.88 -5.86
N LYS A 3 3.53 -15.89 -5.23
CA LYS A 3 2.46 -16.68 -5.87
C LYS A 3 1.34 -15.74 -6.27
N SER A 4 1.16 -15.53 -7.57
CA SER A 4 -0.02 -14.92 -8.15
C SER A 4 -1.20 -15.88 -7.92
N ASN A 5 -1.72 -15.89 -6.70
CA ASN A 5 -3.06 -16.38 -6.43
C ASN A 5 -4.00 -15.39 -7.10
N ARG A 6 -4.32 -15.59 -8.38
CA ARG A 6 -5.56 -15.03 -8.93
C ARG A 6 -6.68 -15.64 -8.11
N LYS A 7 -7.04 -14.98 -7.01
CA LYS A 7 -8.23 -15.34 -6.24
C LYS A 7 -9.39 -15.04 -7.17
N GLU A 8 -9.98 -16.09 -7.71
CA GLU A 8 -11.26 -16.01 -8.41
C GLU A 8 -12.29 -15.59 -7.37
N LEU A 9 -12.48 -14.27 -7.27
CA LEU A 9 -13.49 -13.71 -6.38
C LEU A 9 -14.84 -14.04 -6.98
N ASN A 10 -15.66 -14.75 -6.21
CA ASN A 10 -17.05 -14.97 -6.60
C ASN A 10 -17.81 -13.62 -6.62
N TRP A 11 -19.00 -13.61 -7.22
CA TRP A 11 -19.86 -12.43 -7.26
C TRP A 11 -20.07 -11.84 -5.86
N GLU A 12 -20.44 -12.67 -4.88
CA GLU A 12 -20.65 -12.27 -3.49
C GLU A 12 -19.40 -11.66 -2.84
N GLN A 13 -18.21 -12.20 -3.15
CA GLN A 13 -16.95 -11.68 -2.62
C GLN A 13 -16.62 -10.31 -3.23
N THR A 14 -16.93 -10.13 -4.51
CA THR A 14 -16.75 -8.84 -5.20
C THR A 14 -17.70 -7.78 -4.63
N GLU A 15 -18.96 -8.13 -4.42
CA GLU A 15 -19.96 -7.24 -3.80
C GLU A 15 -19.51 -6.87 -2.38
N ARG A 16 -19.09 -7.86 -1.58
CA ARG A 16 -18.58 -7.63 -0.22
C ARG A 16 -17.35 -6.72 -0.21
N LEU A 17 -16.41 -6.93 -1.13
CA LEU A 17 -15.23 -6.08 -1.30
C LEU A 17 -15.64 -4.65 -1.63
N VAL A 18 -16.61 -4.44 -2.50
CA VAL A 18 -17.10 -3.11 -2.89
C VAL A 18 -17.81 -2.42 -1.73
N SER A 19 -18.66 -3.12 -0.98
CA SER A 19 -19.31 -2.60 0.23
C SER A 19 -18.28 -2.20 1.28
N LEU A 20 -17.35 -3.10 1.62
CA LEU A 20 -16.26 -2.80 2.55
C LEU A 20 -15.47 -1.59 2.07
N ALA A 21 -15.19 -1.52 0.78
CA ALA A 21 -14.44 -0.41 0.26
C ALA A 21 -15.15 0.93 0.40
N LEU A 22 -16.48 0.99 0.24
CA LEU A 22 -17.26 2.22 0.38
C LEU A 22 -17.57 2.61 1.83
N GLU A 23 -17.77 1.63 2.72
CA GLU A 23 -18.15 1.86 4.11
C GLU A 23 -16.94 2.02 5.05
N GLU A 24 -15.85 1.27 4.79
CA GLU A 24 -14.68 1.28 5.66
C GLU A 24 -13.82 2.53 5.45
N ARG A 25 -13.27 3.01 6.58
CA ARG A 25 -12.32 4.12 6.58
C ARG A 25 -10.94 3.72 6.07
N ASN A 26 -10.57 2.44 6.23
CA ASN A 26 -9.30 1.89 5.73
C ASN A 26 -9.53 0.60 4.93
N PRO A 27 -10.13 0.71 3.75
CA PRO A 27 -10.63 -0.44 3.00
C PRO A 27 -9.49 -1.34 2.51
N PHE A 28 -8.34 -0.77 2.21
CA PHE A 28 -7.17 -1.51 1.74
C PHE A 28 -6.64 -2.51 2.79
N GLU A 29 -6.55 -2.09 4.06
CA GLU A 29 -6.08 -2.98 5.13
C GLU A 29 -7.11 -4.06 5.47
N ILE A 30 -8.40 -3.71 5.53
CA ILE A 30 -9.48 -4.68 5.79
C ILE A 30 -9.49 -5.74 4.68
N ILE A 31 -9.47 -5.31 3.42
CA ILE A 31 -9.53 -6.22 2.26
C ILE A 31 -8.24 -7.06 2.18
N LYS A 32 -7.08 -6.50 2.51
CA LYS A 32 -5.84 -7.26 2.62
C LYS A 32 -5.89 -8.31 3.73
N LYS A 33 -6.54 -8.01 4.86
CA LYS A 33 -6.67 -8.95 5.98
C LYS A 33 -7.67 -10.08 5.68
N GLU A 34 -8.84 -9.74 5.15
CA GLU A 34 -9.90 -10.70 4.81
C GLU A 34 -9.56 -11.52 3.56
N PHE A 35 -9.25 -10.82 2.46
CA PHE A 35 -9.07 -11.45 1.15
C PHE A 35 -7.60 -11.67 0.80
N GLY A 36 -6.63 -11.17 1.56
CA GLY A 36 -5.21 -11.30 1.23
C GLY A 36 -4.80 -10.53 -0.04
N LEU A 37 -5.63 -9.58 -0.49
CA LEU A 37 -5.40 -8.82 -1.73
C LEU A 37 -4.49 -7.62 -1.46
N GLU A 38 -3.54 -7.39 -2.35
CA GLU A 38 -2.70 -6.18 -2.28
C GLU A 38 -3.51 -4.94 -2.68
N GLU A 39 -3.06 -3.76 -2.24
CA GLU A 39 -3.72 -2.47 -2.52
C GLU A 39 -3.96 -2.28 -4.04
N LYS A 40 -3.00 -2.73 -4.86
CA LYS A 40 -3.10 -2.69 -6.33
C LYS A 40 -4.27 -3.49 -6.87
N GLU A 41 -4.49 -4.71 -6.38
CA GLU A 41 -5.58 -5.56 -6.87
C GLU A 41 -6.95 -4.97 -6.52
N VAL A 42 -7.08 -4.44 -5.30
CA VAL A 42 -8.31 -3.74 -4.88
C VAL A 42 -8.58 -2.53 -5.78
N LEU A 43 -7.55 -1.74 -6.11
CA LEU A 43 -7.67 -0.60 -7.01
C LEU A 43 -8.12 -1.04 -8.41
N GLU A 44 -7.60 -2.14 -8.95
CA GLU A 44 -8.01 -2.67 -10.25
C GLU A 44 -9.45 -3.16 -10.26
N ILE A 45 -9.88 -3.87 -9.21
CA ILE A 45 -11.27 -4.33 -9.04
C ILE A 45 -12.20 -3.13 -8.96
N MET A 46 -11.88 -2.14 -8.13
CA MET A 46 -12.67 -0.93 -7.97
C MET A 46 -12.76 -0.13 -9.25
N LYS A 47 -11.65 0.06 -9.96
CA LYS A 47 -11.62 0.77 -11.25
C LYS A 47 -12.50 0.09 -12.32
N LYS A 48 -12.66 -1.23 -12.27
CA LYS A 48 -13.58 -1.96 -13.15
C LYS A 48 -15.04 -1.85 -12.71
N LYS A 49 -15.30 -1.69 -11.41
CA LYS A 49 -16.67 -1.67 -10.86
C LYS A 49 -17.33 -0.29 -10.90
N MET A 50 -16.55 0.80 -10.91
CA MET A 50 -17.09 2.17 -10.95
C MET A 50 -16.33 3.06 -11.93
N PRO A 51 -16.96 4.14 -12.43
CA PRO A 51 -16.29 5.11 -13.30
C PRO A 51 -15.13 5.81 -12.59
N LEU A 52 -14.14 6.19 -13.38
CA LEU A 52 -12.86 6.73 -12.91
C LEU A 52 -13.03 7.93 -11.96
N GLU A 53 -13.98 8.81 -12.23
CA GLU A 53 -14.26 10.00 -11.42
C GLU A 53 -14.70 9.65 -9.99
N LYS A 54 -15.60 8.67 -9.84
CA LYS A 54 -16.04 8.20 -8.51
C LYS A 54 -14.91 7.48 -7.78
N PHE A 55 -14.12 6.71 -8.52
CA PHE A 55 -12.96 6.01 -7.98
C PHE A 55 -11.91 6.98 -7.43
N GLU A 56 -11.60 8.08 -8.15
CA GLU A 56 -10.63 9.07 -7.67
C GLU A 56 -11.11 9.77 -6.40
N MET A 57 -12.40 10.13 -6.31
CA MET A 57 -12.98 10.71 -5.10
C MET A 57 -12.92 9.74 -3.92
N TRP A 58 -13.28 8.48 -4.15
CA TRP A 58 -13.19 7.43 -3.14
C TRP A 58 -11.75 7.20 -2.69
N LYS A 59 -10.80 7.08 -3.62
CA LYS A 59 -9.38 6.89 -3.34
C LYS A 59 -8.84 8.04 -2.49
N LYS A 60 -9.20 9.28 -2.81
CA LYS A 60 -8.82 10.45 -1.98
C LYS A 60 -9.36 10.32 -0.55
N LYS A 61 -10.61 9.88 -0.36
CA LYS A 61 -11.18 9.65 0.98
C LYS A 61 -10.51 8.49 1.73
N ALA A 62 -10.27 7.37 1.04
CA ALA A 62 -9.62 6.19 1.61
C ALA A 62 -8.15 6.47 2.00
N ILE A 63 -7.44 7.30 1.23
CA ILE A 63 -6.06 7.71 1.53
C ILE A 63 -6.01 8.80 2.60
N ALA A 64 -6.95 9.76 2.59
CA ALA A 64 -7.01 10.82 3.60
C ALA A 64 -7.24 10.27 5.02
N ASN A 65 -7.89 9.11 5.13
CA ASN A 65 -8.09 8.39 6.39
C ASN A 65 -6.96 7.42 6.73
N LYS A 66 -5.90 7.29 5.90
CA LYS A 66 -4.73 6.52 6.31
C LYS A 66 -4.12 7.21 7.53
N PRO A 67 -4.00 6.53 8.69
CA PRO A 67 -3.25 7.08 9.80
C PRO A 67 -1.86 7.44 9.28
N LYS A 68 -1.34 8.60 9.69
CA LYS A 68 0.02 9.04 9.33
C LYS A 68 0.94 7.83 9.47
N PRO A 69 1.73 7.47 8.44
CA PRO A 69 2.70 6.40 8.59
C PRO A 69 3.49 6.70 9.85
N LYS A 70 3.52 5.74 10.80
CA LYS A 70 4.39 5.88 11.96
C LYS A 70 5.77 6.19 11.39
N PRO A 71 6.44 7.26 11.84
CA PRO A 71 7.77 7.57 11.35
C PRO A 71 8.59 6.29 11.48
N ILE A 72 9.18 5.87 10.37
CA ILE A 72 10.10 4.76 10.34
C ILE A 72 11.20 5.20 11.31
N LYS A 73 11.22 4.61 12.52
CA LYS A 73 12.39 4.67 13.37
C LYS A 73 13.42 3.87 12.60
N ILE A 74 14.25 4.58 11.85
CA ILE A 74 15.49 4.03 11.33
C ILE A 74 16.28 3.79 12.62
N ASP A 75 16.31 2.54 13.05
CA ASP A 75 17.14 2.13 14.17
C ASP A 75 18.58 2.47 13.79
N ASP A 76 19.20 3.22 14.68
CA ASP A 76 20.56 3.72 14.63
C ASP A 76 21.53 2.53 14.71
N PHE A 77 21.85 1.91 13.56
CA PHE A 77 22.90 0.88 13.51
C PHE A 77 23.56 0.78 12.12
N ASP A 78 24.50 1.70 11.89
CA ASP A 78 25.81 1.36 11.29
C ASP A 78 26.77 2.50 11.67
N GLU A 79 27.24 2.46 12.93
CA GLU A 79 28.27 3.33 13.51
C GLU A 79 29.69 2.86 13.16
N ASP A 80 29.90 2.11 12.08
CA ASP A 80 31.24 1.65 11.72
C ASP A 80 31.32 1.37 10.22
N LEU A 81 31.61 2.39 9.40
CA LEU A 81 32.38 2.23 8.15
C LEU A 81 32.83 3.61 7.60
N ASP A 82 34.00 4.00 8.12
CA ASP A 82 35.11 4.61 7.38
C ASP A 82 35.00 6.07 6.88
N GLY A 83 34.98 7.01 7.84
CA GLY A 83 35.32 8.43 7.62
C GLY A 83 36.80 8.71 7.28
N LYS A 84 37.61 7.71 6.90
CA LYS A 84 39.05 7.89 6.62
C LYS A 84 39.41 7.93 5.12
N TYR A 85 38.46 7.70 4.21
CA TYR A 85 38.78 7.56 2.79
C TYR A 85 38.65 8.84 1.92
N TYR A 86 38.38 10.01 2.49
CA TYR A 86 38.23 11.27 1.72
C TYR A 86 39.27 12.37 2.02
N ILE A 87 40.29 12.10 2.84
CA ILE A 87 41.24 13.14 3.30
C ILE A 87 42.70 12.85 2.89
N LYS A 88 42.97 11.81 2.08
CA LYS A 88 44.34 11.51 1.65
C LYS A 88 44.39 11.33 0.14
N ASN A 89 44.71 12.44 -0.53
CA ASN A 89 45.33 12.61 -1.86
C ASN A 89 44.91 13.90 -2.59
N LYS A 90 44.67 14.99 -1.84
CA LYS A 90 45.09 16.33 -2.29
C LYS A 90 46.26 16.72 -1.41
N PHE A 91 47.39 17.11 -2.01
CA PHE A 91 48.73 17.31 -1.44
C PHE A 91 49.57 16.03 -1.35
N ASP A 92 50.05 15.53 -2.49
CA ASP A 92 51.37 15.89 -3.04
C ASP A 92 51.28 15.87 -4.58
#